data_AF-A0A438CAI2-F1
#
_entry.id   AF-A0A438CAI2-F1
#
_cell.length_a   1.000
_cell.length_b   1.000
_cell.length_c   1.000
_cell.angle_alpha   90.00
_cell.angle_beta   90.00
_cell.angle_gamma   90.00
#
_symmetry.space_group_name_H-M   'P 1'
#
loop_
_entity.id
_entity.type
_entity.pdbx_description
1 polymer ?
#
loop_
_entity_poly.entity_id
_entity_poly.type
_entity_poly.pdbx_seq_one_letter_code
_entity_poly.pdbx_strand_id
1 'polypeptide(L)'
;METSKAEEPVVLDRASRITRGKRMNKLLDEEVEQDDHFWNQDALKEEENDVNYEEEAEVADEFDSDFDEDEPEPDEEVENDADDRFGFLVLEQ
;
A
#
# COMPACT_ATOMS: atom_id res chain seq x y z
N MET A 1 -0.08 -36.03 -12.88
CA MET A 1 -1.14 -35.03 -13.11
C MET A 1 -1.11 -34.67 -14.58
N GLU A 2 -2.27 -34.79 -15.22
CA GLU A 2 -2.49 -34.60 -16.66
C GLU A 2 -2.24 -33.14 -17.05
N THR A 3 -1.45 -32.91 -18.10
CA THR A 3 -1.15 -31.57 -18.59
C THR A 3 -2.39 -30.97 -19.22
N SER A 4 -2.92 -29.91 -18.62
CA SER A 4 -4.02 -29.12 -19.16
C SER A 4 -3.70 -28.67 -20.59
N LYS A 5 -4.49 -29.17 -21.53
CA LYS A 5 -4.53 -28.73 -22.92
C LYS A 5 -4.66 -27.21 -22.93
N ALA A 6 -3.63 -26.52 -23.40
CA ALA A 6 -3.66 -25.09 -23.62
C ALA A 6 -4.82 -24.79 -24.59
N GLU A 7 -5.90 -24.23 -24.05
CA GLU A 7 -7.02 -23.77 -24.85
C GLU A 7 -6.50 -22.61 -25.71
N GLU A 8 -6.39 -22.84 -27.02
CA GLU A 8 -6.07 -21.78 -27.96
C GLU A 8 -7.09 -20.65 -27.79
N PRO A 9 -6.64 -19.38 -27.71
CA PRO A 9 -7.53 -18.26 -27.49
C PRO A 9 -8.56 -18.23 -28.62
N VAL A 10 -9.84 -18.34 -28.26
CA VAL A 10 -10.94 -18.26 -29.22
C VAL A 10 -10.98 -16.83 -29.78
N VAL A 11 -10.39 -16.62 -30.95
CA VAL A 11 -10.40 -15.34 -31.65
C VAL A 11 -11.74 -15.20 -32.36
N LEU A 12 -12.62 -14.38 -31.79
CA LEU A 12 -13.89 -14.04 -32.40
C LEU A 12 -13.67 -13.09 -33.58
N ASP A 13 -14.23 -13.44 -34.74
CA ASP A 13 -14.18 -12.62 -35.95
C ASP A 13 -15.15 -11.42 -35.80
N ARG A 14 -14.62 -10.29 -35.35
CA ARG A 14 -15.36 -9.06 -35.08
C ARG A 14 -14.65 -7.88 -35.73
N ALA A 15 -15.44 -6.93 -36.24
CA ALA A 15 -14.91 -5.70 -36.82
C ALA A 15 -13.98 -4.96 -35.81
N SER A 16 -12.78 -4.61 -36.27
CA SER A 16 -11.80 -3.88 -35.46
C SER A 16 -12.19 -2.40 -35.35
N ARG A 17 -12.00 -1.83 -34.15
CA ARG A 17 -12.22 -0.39 -33.90
C ARG A 17 -10.88 0.32 -33.96
N ILE A 18 -10.74 1.33 -34.83
CA ILE A 18 -9.50 2.09 -35.06
C ILE A 18 -8.97 2.74 -33.77
N THR A 19 -9.85 3.14 -32.86
CA THR A 19 -9.48 3.81 -31.59
C THR A 19 -9.37 2.87 -30.39
N ARG A 20 -9.59 1.57 -30.56
CA ARG A 20 -9.47 0.60 -29.47
C ARG A 20 -8.03 0.56 -28.97
N GLY A 21 -7.86 0.64 -27.65
CA GLY A 21 -6.54 0.51 -27.05
C GLY A 21 -5.62 1.73 -27.21
N LYS A 22 -6.12 2.88 -27.71
CA LYS A 22 -5.30 4.08 -27.98
C LYS A 22 -4.46 4.57 -26.79
N ARG A 23 -4.91 4.33 -25.56
CA ARG A 23 -4.22 4.72 -24.32
C ARG A 23 -3.63 3.52 -23.55
N MET A 24 -3.79 2.29 -24.04
CA MET A 24 -3.38 1.10 -23.28
C MET A 24 -1.89 1.05 -23.05
N ASN A 25 -1.08 1.39 -24.05
CA ASN A 25 0.37 1.43 -23.88
C ASN A 25 0.77 2.41 -22.77
N LYS A 26 0.22 3.63 -22.80
CA LYS A 26 0.48 4.63 -21.76
C LYS A 26 0.12 4.13 -20.34
N LEU A 27 -1.04 3.50 -20.17
CA LEU A 27 -1.46 3.00 -18.85
C LEU A 27 -0.55 1.88 -18.34
N LEU A 28 -0.09 1.00 -19.24
CA LEU A 28 0.84 -0.07 -18.89
C LEU A 28 2.24 0.47 -18.60
N ASP A 29 2.70 1.48 -19.34
CA ASP A 29 3.99 2.13 -19.10
C ASP A 29 3.98 2.84 -17.72
N GLU A 30 2.89 3.53 -17.38
CA GLU A 30 2.71 4.19 -16.07
C GLU A 30 2.67 3.19 -14.91
N GLU A 31 2.07 2.01 -15.09
CA GLU A 31 2.07 0.93 -14.08
C GLU A 31 3.48 0.43 -13.80
N VAL A 32 4.25 0.15 -14.85
CA VAL A 32 5.64 -0.33 -14.74
C VAL A 32 6.54 0.70 -14.05
N GLU A 33 6.41 1.99 -14.41
CA GLU A 33 7.18 3.06 -13.77
C GLU A 33 6.87 3.20 -12.27
N GLN A 34 5.61 3.02 -11.88
CA GLN A 34 5.21 3.09 -10.47
C GLN A 34 5.70 1.87 -9.68
N ASP A 35 5.65 0.68 -10.26
CA ASP A 35 6.22 -0.52 -9.67
C ASP A 35 7.73 -0.34 -9.43
N ASP A 36 8.46 0.15 -10.43
CA ASP A 36 9.89 0.42 -10.29
C ASP A 36 10.18 1.46 -9.20
N HIS A 37 9.37 2.52 -9.08
CA HIS A 37 9.53 3.52 -8.03
C HIS A 37 9.25 2.95 -6.63
N PHE A 38 8.24 2.08 -6.50
CA PHE A 38 7.87 1.49 -5.22
C PHE A 38 8.90 0.44 -4.76
N TRP A 39 9.36 -0.42 -5.67
CA TRP A 39 10.24 -1.55 -5.32
C TRP A 39 11.72 -1.19 -5.26
N ASN A 40 12.19 -0.16 -5.99
CA ASN A 40 13.60 0.25 -5.96
C ASN A 40 13.95 1.24 -4.83
N GLN A 41 13.20 1.24 -3.74
CA GLN A 41 13.52 2.04 -2.55
C GLN A 41 14.77 1.50 -1.86
N ASP A 42 15.64 2.38 -1.36
CA ASP A 42 16.89 1.96 -0.70
C ASP A 42 16.66 1.08 0.53
N ALA A 43 15.52 1.22 1.22
CA ALA A 43 15.14 0.38 2.36
C ALA A 43 14.76 -1.07 2.00
N LEU A 44 14.43 -1.34 0.74
CA LEU A 44 14.05 -2.67 0.24
C LEU A 44 15.16 -3.34 -0.58
N LYS A 45 16.28 -2.64 -0.80
CA LYS A 45 17.44 -3.19 -1.50
C LYS A 45 18.24 -4.08 -0.56
N GLU A 46 18.82 -5.12 -1.14
CA GLU A 46 19.79 -5.96 -0.43
C GLU A 46 21.01 -5.10 -0.05
N GLU A 47 21.39 -5.15 1.23
CA GLU A 47 22.56 -4.45 1.75
C GLU A 47 23.73 -5.44 1.96
N GLU A 48 24.98 -4.96 1.85
CA GLU A 48 26.18 -5.78 2.10
C GLU A 48 26.22 -6.39 3.52
N ASN A 49 25.54 -5.75 4.48
CA ASN A 49 25.41 -6.20 5.87
C ASN A 49 23.99 -6.69 6.21
N ASP A 50 23.29 -7.30 5.26
CA ASP A 50 21.98 -7.94 5.49
C ASP A 50 22.17 -9.32 6.15
N VAL A 51 22.38 -9.31 7.47
CA VAL A 51 22.44 -10.53 8.29
C VAL A 51 21.05 -10.98 8.70
N ASN A 52 20.88 -12.28 8.97
CA ASN A 52 19.60 -12.81 9.43
C ASN A 52 19.18 -12.12 10.73
N TYR A 53 17.87 -11.90 10.88
CA TYR A 53 17.29 -11.37 12.11
C TYR A 53 17.82 -12.09 13.36
N GLU A 54 18.24 -11.30 14.34
CA GLU A 54 18.65 -11.76 15.67
C GLU A 54 17.66 -11.23 16.70
N GLU A 55 17.13 -12.12 17.53
CA GLU A 55 16.20 -11.75 18.61
C GLU A 55 16.97 -11.03 19.73
N GLU A 56 16.51 -9.85 20.11
CA GLU A 56 16.99 -9.15 21.30
C GLU A 56 16.25 -9.65 22.54
N ALA A 57 16.88 -9.56 23.72
CA ALA A 57 16.23 -9.97 24.95
C ALA A 57 14.98 -9.12 25.21
N GLU A 58 13.80 -9.78 25.25
CA GLU A 58 12.54 -9.10 25.58
C GLU A 58 12.61 -8.48 26.99
N VAL A 59 12.48 -7.16 27.05
CA VAL A 59 12.28 -6.42 28.30
C VAL A 59 10.77 -6.36 28.54
N ALA A 60 10.36 -6.48 29.80
CA ALA A 60 8.95 -6.30 30.17
C ALA A 60 8.48 -4.91 29.75
N ASP A 61 7.26 -4.83 29.21
CA ASP A 61 6.65 -3.57 28.80
C ASP A 61 6.55 -2.58 29.96
N GLU A 62 6.83 -1.30 29.70
CA GLU A 62 6.79 -0.21 30.69
C GLU A 62 5.57 0.66 30.41
N PHE A 63 4.56 0.55 31.29
CA PHE A 63 3.36 1.39 31.22
C PHE A 63 3.62 2.73 31.92
N ASP A 64 3.14 3.82 31.32
CA ASP A 64 3.08 5.12 31.97
C ASP A 64 2.17 5.09 33.21
N SER A 65 2.39 6.02 34.14
CA SER A 65 1.69 6.02 35.43
C SER A 65 0.17 6.23 35.35
N ASP A 66 -0.32 6.74 34.22
CA ASP A 66 -1.72 7.01 33.93
C ASP A 66 -2.36 5.94 33.04
N PHE A 67 -1.67 4.84 32.71
CA PHE A 67 -2.25 3.77 31.90
C PHE A 67 -3.50 3.14 32.52
N ASP A 68 -3.52 2.98 33.85
CA ASP A 68 -4.67 2.48 34.61
C ASP A 68 -5.62 3.62 35.06
N GLU A 69 -5.34 4.88 34.71
CA GLU A 69 -6.24 5.99 35.00
C GLU A 69 -7.45 5.92 34.06
N ASP A 70 -8.65 6.07 34.63
CA ASP A 70 -9.88 6.06 33.84
C ASP A 70 -9.85 7.21 32.82
N GLU A 71 -9.97 6.87 31.53
CA GLU A 71 -10.17 7.87 30.49
C GLU A 71 -11.46 8.66 30.80
N PRO A 72 -11.46 10.00 30.62
CA PRO A 72 -12.67 10.78 30.78
C PRO A 72 -13.74 10.25 29.84
N GLU A 73 -14.97 10.09 30.34
CA GLU A 73 -16.09 9.73 29.47
C GLU A 73 -16.13 10.72 28.30
N PRO A 74 -16.17 10.22 27.05
CA PRO A 74 -16.32 11.11 25.91
C PRO A 74 -17.64 11.85 26.10
N ASP A 75 -17.60 13.18 26.10
CA ASP A 75 -18.82 13.98 26.03
C ASP A 75 -19.64 13.46 24.84
N GLU A 76 -20.87 13.00 25.09
CA GLU A 76 -21.82 12.50 24.08
C GLU A 76 -22.24 13.64 23.14
N GLU A 77 -21.33 14.14 22.30
CA GLU A 77 -21.57 14.97 21.10
C GLU A 77 -20.23 15.38 20.44
N VAL A 78 -19.40 14.41 20.06
CA VAL A 78 -18.41 14.66 19.00
C VAL A 78 -18.84 13.85 17.79
N GLU A 79 -19.66 14.48 16.95
CA GLU A 79 -19.89 14.02 15.58
C GLU A 79 -18.50 13.82 14.94
N ASN A 80 -18.18 12.60 14.50
CA ASN A 80 -16.93 12.34 13.79
C ASN A 80 -17.04 12.97 12.39
N ASP A 81 -16.95 14.29 12.30
CA ASP A 81 -16.73 14.98 11.05
C ASP A 81 -15.35 14.57 10.55
N ALA A 82 -15.35 13.63 9.60
CA ALA A 82 -14.13 13.15 8.95
C ALA A 82 -13.34 14.28 8.25
N ASP A 83 -13.92 15.48 8.14
CA ASP A 83 -13.33 16.69 7.57
C ASP A 83 -12.21 17.32 8.43
N ASP A 84 -12.18 17.11 9.76
CA ASP A 84 -11.12 17.69 10.61
C ASP A 84 -9.75 16.98 10.48
N ARG A 85 -9.70 15.79 9.89
CA ARG A 85 -8.43 15.06 9.63
C ARG A 85 -7.55 15.71 8.56
N PHE A 86 -8.08 16.66 7.80
CA PHE A 86 -7.33 17.39 6.76
C PHE A 86 -6.97 18.83 7.15
N GLY A 87 -7.31 19.28 8.36
CA GLY A 87 -7.11 20.67 8.81
C GLY A 87 -5.71 21.02 9.32
N PHE A 88 -4.88 20.05 9.68
CA PHE A 88 -3.58 20.32 10.35
C PHE A 88 -2.37 20.38 9.41
N LEU A 89 -2.50 20.03 8.13
CA LEU A 89 -1.36 19.94 7.20
C LEU A 89 -1.11 21.15 6.29
N VAL A 90 -1.70 22.32 6.59
CA VAL A 90 -1.38 23.56 5.84
C VAL A 90 -1.23 24.75 6.78
N LEU A 91 -0.18 24.77 7.60
CA LEU A 91 0.38 26.01 8.15
C LEU A 91 1.72 25.68 8.84
N GLU A 92 2.84 25.71 8.10
CA GLU A 92 3.98 26.61 8.34
C GLU A 92 5.16 26.25 7.40
N GLN A 93 5.45 27.21 6.50
CA GLN A 93 6.70 27.52 5.77
C GLN A 93 7.58 26.43 5.14
#